data_AF-A0A924YR63-F1
#
_entry.id   AF-A0A924YR63-F1
#
_cell.length_a   1.000
_cell.length_b   1.000
_cell.length_c   1.000
_cell.angle_alpha   90.00
_cell.angle_beta   90.00
_cell.angle_gamma   90.00
#
_symmetry.space_group_name_H-M   'P 1'
#
loop_
_entity.id
_entity.type
_entity.pdbx_description
1 polymer ?
#
loop_
_entity_poly.entity_id
_entity_poly.type
_entity_poly.pdbx_seq_one_letter_code
_entity_poly.pdbx_strand_id
1 'polypeptide(L)'
;MKMPLLTLVAALALAGCSSRVDDLEAQVEGLQEELRIAQARAEEPEQTVEAAQSAAEEVRSQADRVRSASSDLQSQVSRLEGEDWRDVVPDVRSSSDEVDSARSALDSSVDDLDAAAQ
;
A
#
# COMPACT_ATOMS: atom_id res chain seq x y z
N MET A 1 -42.85 -63.48 6.30
CA MET A 1 -42.12 -62.45 7.06
C MET A 1 -40.77 -62.19 6.38
N LYS A 2 -40.68 -61.23 5.47
CA LYS A 2 -39.48 -60.96 4.65
C LYS A 2 -39.22 -59.45 4.45
N MET A 3 -39.81 -58.62 5.32
CA MET A 3 -39.72 -57.16 5.24
C MET A 3 -38.75 -56.50 6.23
N PRO A 4 -38.42 -57.03 7.43
CA PRO A 4 -37.68 -56.21 8.42
C PRO A 4 -36.21 -55.96 8.02
N LEU A 5 -35.60 -56.91 7.32
CA LEU A 5 -34.18 -56.88 6.95
C LEU A 5 -33.90 -55.86 5.83
N LEU A 6 -34.85 -55.68 4.90
CA LEU A 6 -34.74 -54.68 3.81
C LEU A 6 -34.86 -53.25 4.33
N THR A 7 -35.79 -53.01 5.27
CA THR A 7 -35.93 -51.68 5.94
C THR A 7 -34.72 -51.31 6.77
N LEU A 8 -34.09 -52.27 7.47
CA LEU A 8 -32.89 -52.01 8.27
C LEU A 8 -31.69 -51.63 7.39
N VAL A 9 -31.47 -52.35 6.29
CA VAL A 9 -30.38 -52.06 5.34
C VAL A 9 -30.59 -50.71 4.66
N ALA A 10 -31.84 -50.38 4.28
CA ALA A 10 -32.17 -49.06 3.72
C ALA A 10 -31.95 -47.92 4.73
N ALA A 11 -32.30 -48.13 6.00
CA ALA A 11 -32.08 -47.14 7.07
C ALA A 11 -30.59 -46.91 7.36
N LEU A 12 -29.76 -47.97 7.38
CA LEU A 12 -28.31 -47.84 7.51
C LEU A 12 -27.67 -47.15 6.29
N ALA A 13 -28.15 -47.44 5.08
CA ALA A 13 -27.67 -46.80 3.86
C ALA A 13 -28.01 -45.30 3.83
N LEU A 14 -29.23 -44.92 4.26
CA LEU A 14 -29.60 -43.51 4.41
C LEU A 14 -28.80 -42.81 5.51
N ALA A 15 -28.57 -43.46 6.65
CA ALA A 15 -27.77 -42.89 7.74
C ALA A 15 -26.30 -42.66 7.33
N GLY A 16 -25.70 -43.60 6.60
CA GLY A 16 -24.34 -43.45 6.06
C GLY A 16 -24.23 -42.44 4.90
N CYS A 17 -25.31 -42.23 4.14
CA CYS A 17 -25.40 -41.10 3.20
C CYS A 17 -25.54 -39.76 3.93
N SER A 18 -26.34 -39.69 5.00
CA SER A 18 -26.51 -38.48 5.81
C SER A 18 -25.18 -38.03 6.40
N SER A 19 -24.44 -38.93 7.07
CA SER A 19 -23.16 -38.56 7.68
C SER A 19 -22.12 -38.10 6.67
N ARG A 20 -22.13 -38.66 5.44
CA ARG A 20 -21.26 -38.20 4.35
C ARG A 20 -21.70 -36.83 3.83
N VAL A 21 -22.99 -36.56 3.74
CA VAL A 21 -23.50 -35.24 3.35
C VAL A 21 -23.10 -34.21 4.41
N ASP A 22 -23.29 -34.51 5.70
CA ASP A 22 -22.89 -33.65 6.82
C ASP A 22 -21.36 -33.38 6.80
N ASP A 23 -20.54 -34.42 6.59
CA ASP A 23 -19.08 -34.29 6.47
C ASP A 23 -18.67 -33.47 5.24
N LEU A 24 -19.37 -33.60 4.11
CA LEU A 24 -19.11 -32.82 2.91
C LEU A 24 -19.54 -31.36 3.09
N GLU A 25 -20.67 -31.10 3.75
CA GLU A 25 -21.13 -29.74 4.07
C GLU A 25 -20.14 -29.03 4.99
N ALA A 26 -19.67 -29.69 6.05
CA ALA A 26 -18.63 -29.15 6.93
C ALA A 26 -17.31 -28.87 6.18
N GLN A 27 -16.92 -29.74 5.23
CA GLN A 27 -15.75 -29.50 4.39
C GLN A 27 -15.95 -28.31 3.44
N VAL A 28 -17.12 -28.15 2.86
CA VAL A 28 -17.44 -27.01 1.99
C VAL A 28 -17.42 -25.71 2.79
N GLU A 29 -18.02 -25.68 3.98
CA GLU A 29 -17.97 -24.52 4.87
C GLU A 29 -16.52 -24.17 5.28
N GLY A 30 -15.72 -25.18 5.63
CA GLY A 30 -14.30 -25.00 5.94
C GLY A 30 -13.50 -24.43 4.76
N LEU A 31 -13.67 -24.99 3.56
CA LEU A 31 -13.01 -24.50 2.35
C LEU A 31 -13.48 -23.11 1.93
N GLN A 32 -14.75 -22.76 2.17
CA GLN A 32 -15.28 -21.43 1.91
C GLN A 32 -14.63 -20.38 2.83
N GLU A 33 -14.46 -20.69 4.12
CA GLU A 33 -13.79 -19.77 5.03
C GLU A 33 -12.29 -19.66 4.70
N GLU A 34 -11.62 -20.77 4.36
CA GLU A 34 -10.23 -20.73 3.89
C GLU A 34 -10.08 -19.89 2.61
N LEU A 35 -11.00 -20.02 1.67
CA LEU A 35 -11.01 -19.20 0.45
C LEU A 35 -11.20 -17.72 0.77
N ARG A 36 -12.10 -17.39 1.70
CA ARG A 36 -12.34 -16.00 2.13
C ARG A 36 -11.08 -15.39 2.76
N ILE A 37 -10.39 -16.15 3.62
CA ILE A 37 -9.13 -15.72 4.24
C ILE A 37 -8.03 -15.58 3.18
N ALA A 38 -7.92 -16.52 2.25
CA ALA A 38 -6.93 -16.47 1.19
C ALA A 38 -7.16 -15.28 0.24
N GLN A 39 -8.41 -14.96 -0.08
CA GLN A 39 -8.79 -13.78 -0.85
C GLN A 39 -8.39 -12.49 -0.12
N ALA A 40 -8.75 -12.35 1.15
CA ALA A 40 -8.37 -11.16 1.94
C ALA A 40 -6.85 -10.98 2.01
N ARG A 41 -6.09 -12.07 2.17
CA ARG A 41 -4.61 -12.05 2.15
C ARG A 41 -4.01 -11.76 0.78
N ALA A 42 -4.74 -12.00 -0.31
CA ALA A 42 -4.28 -11.68 -1.66
C ALA A 42 -4.53 -10.20 -2.00
N GLU A 43 -5.58 -9.59 -1.46
CA GLU A 43 -5.91 -8.17 -1.65
C GLU A 43 -5.02 -7.22 -0.83
N GLU A 44 -4.50 -7.67 0.31
CA GLU A 44 -3.65 -6.85 1.20
C GLU A 44 -2.33 -6.42 0.52
N PRO A 45 -1.54 -7.33 -0.11
CA PRO A 45 -0.34 -6.93 -0.85
C PRO A 45 -0.61 -6.00 -2.02
N GLU A 46 -1.73 -6.16 -2.73
CA GLU A 46 -2.09 -5.27 -3.85
C GLU A 46 -2.30 -3.84 -3.35
N GLN A 47 -3.03 -3.68 -2.24
CA GLN A 47 -3.26 -2.37 -1.62
C GLN A 47 -1.96 -1.74 -1.11
N THR A 48 -1.07 -2.51 -0.47
CA THR A 48 0.25 -2.02 -0.03
C THR A 48 1.09 -1.56 -1.23
N VAL A 49 1.10 -2.32 -2.33
CA VAL A 49 1.86 -1.95 -3.53
C VAL A 49 1.32 -0.66 -4.16
N GLU A 50 0.00 -0.51 -4.29
CA GLU A 50 -0.63 0.71 -4.82
C GLU A 50 -0.33 1.94 -3.95
N ALA A 51 -0.36 1.80 -2.63
CA ALA A 51 -0.01 2.85 -1.69
C ALA A 51 1.46 3.25 -1.81
N ALA A 52 2.37 2.27 -1.83
CA ALA A 52 3.80 2.51 -1.98
C ALA A 52 4.15 3.16 -3.33
N GLN A 53 3.48 2.77 -4.42
CA GLN A 53 3.65 3.40 -5.73
C GLN A 53 3.25 4.88 -5.69
N SER A 54 2.10 5.19 -5.11
CA SER A 54 1.60 6.56 -4.99
C SER A 54 2.55 7.44 -4.16
N ALA A 55 3.03 6.91 -3.02
CA ALA A 55 3.98 7.62 -2.18
C ALA A 55 5.34 7.84 -2.88
N ALA A 56 5.80 6.86 -3.68
CA ALA A 56 7.05 6.99 -4.44
C ALA A 56 6.94 8.07 -5.54
N GLU A 57 5.78 8.22 -6.17
CA GLU A 57 5.53 9.30 -7.13
C GLU A 57 5.58 10.69 -6.45
N GLU A 58 5.02 10.82 -5.25
CA GLU A 58 5.08 12.06 -4.47
C GLU A 58 6.53 12.39 -4.08
N VAL A 59 7.28 11.43 -3.55
CA VAL A 59 8.72 11.60 -3.24
C VAL A 59 9.49 12.09 -4.46
N ARG A 60 9.22 11.51 -5.63
CA ARG A 60 9.84 11.96 -6.88
C ARG A 60 9.48 13.40 -7.22
N SER A 61 8.22 13.78 -7.09
CA SER A 61 7.76 15.17 -7.32
C SER A 61 8.46 16.15 -6.38
N GLN A 62 8.57 15.82 -5.09
CA GLN A 62 9.24 16.67 -4.10
C GLN A 62 10.75 16.77 -4.36
N ALA A 63 11.39 15.68 -4.79
CA ALA A 63 12.80 15.69 -5.16
C ALA A 63 13.07 16.60 -6.37
N ASP A 64 12.16 16.62 -7.36
CA ASP A 64 12.25 17.55 -8.48
C ASP A 64 12.08 19.01 -8.02
N ARG A 65 11.21 19.29 -7.05
CA ARG A 65 11.08 20.64 -6.44
C ARG A 65 12.36 21.08 -5.72
N VAL A 66 12.97 20.20 -4.92
CA VAL A 66 14.25 20.48 -4.26
C VAL A 66 15.33 20.81 -5.28
N ARG A 67 15.38 20.06 -6.39
CA ARG A 67 16.34 20.31 -7.48
C ARG A 67 16.12 21.68 -8.12
N SER A 68 14.87 22.04 -8.42
CA SER A 68 14.53 23.35 -8.98
C SER A 68 14.91 24.49 -8.05
N ALA A 69 14.50 24.43 -6.78
CA ALA A 69 14.84 25.45 -5.78
C ALA A 69 16.36 25.59 -5.59
N SER A 70 17.10 24.48 -5.65
CA SER A 70 18.57 24.50 -5.57
C SER A 70 19.21 25.16 -6.80
N SER A 71 18.65 24.94 -7.99
CA SER A 71 19.08 25.59 -9.23
C SER A 71 18.82 27.10 -9.20
N ASP A 72 17.69 27.51 -8.66
CA ASP A 72 17.34 28.91 -8.50
C ASP A 72 18.26 29.58 -7.49
N LEU A 73 18.49 28.95 -6.33
CA LEU A 73 19.46 29.41 -5.34
C LEU A 73 20.86 29.56 -5.94
N GLN A 74 21.33 28.59 -6.71
CA GLN A 74 22.62 28.67 -7.40
C GLN A 74 22.67 29.87 -8.35
N SER A 75 21.59 30.13 -9.09
CA SER A 75 21.47 31.28 -9.98
C SER A 75 21.54 32.61 -9.22
N GLN A 76 20.87 32.69 -8.06
CA GLN A 76 20.97 33.87 -7.19
C GLN A 76 22.37 34.07 -6.63
N VAL A 77 23.05 32.98 -6.23
CA VAL A 77 24.44 33.06 -5.76
C VAL A 77 25.38 33.56 -6.86
N SER A 78 25.22 33.11 -8.11
CA SER A 78 26.04 33.59 -9.23
C SER A 78 25.90 35.10 -9.49
N ARG A 79 24.74 35.69 -9.19
CA ARG A 79 24.54 37.16 -9.33
C ARG A 79 25.45 37.97 -8.39
N LEU A 80 25.87 37.40 -7.26
CA LEU A 80 26.80 38.06 -6.32
C LEU A 80 28.17 38.38 -6.96
N GLU A 81 28.52 37.76 -8.08
CA GLU A 81 29.76 38.02 -8.80
C GLU A 81 29.73 39.36 -9.57
N GLY A 82 28.53 39.90 -9.86
CA GLY A 82 28.36 41.06 -10.74
C GLY A 82 27.42 42.16 -10.25
N GLU A 83 26.65 41.91 -9.20
CA GLU A 83 25.63 42.84 -8.68
C GLU A 83 25.94 43.31 -7.25
N ASP A 84 25.27 44.39 -6.80
CA ASP A 84 25.41 44.84 -5.41
C ASP A 84 24.83 43.79 -4.47
N TRP A 85 25.63 43.35 -3.50
CA TRP A 85 25.23 42.33 -2.54
C TRP A 85 23.97 42.71 -1.75
N ARG A 86 23.69 44.01 -1.57
CA ARG A 86 22.48 44.47 -0.87
C ARG A 86 21.20 44.14 -1.61
N ASP A 87 21.27 44.03 -2.93
CA ASP A 87 20.13 43.69 -3.78
C ASP A 87 19.98 42.17 -3.91
N VAL A 88 21.09 41.42 -3.94
CA VAL A 88 21.07 39.96 -4.19
C VAL A 88 20.92 39.12 -2.91
N VAL A 89 21.46 39.55 -1.76
CA VAL A 89 21.39 38.77 -0.51
C VAL A 89 19.95 38.48 -0.07
N PRO A 90 18.97 39.40 -0.16
CA PRO A 90 17.57 39.10 0.09
C PRO A 90 17.03 37.95 -0.78
N ASP A 91 17.35 37.96 -2.08
CA ASP A 91 16.93 36.91 -3.03
C ASP A 91 17.56 35.56 -2.68
N VAL A 92 18.86 35.53 -2.38
CA VAL A 92 19.58 34.32 -1.94
C VAL A 92 18.95 33.74 -0.67
N ARG A 93 18.57 34.58 0.30
CA ARG A 93 17.88 34.13 1.51
C ARG A 93 16.52 33.53 1.18
N SER A 94 15.72 34.20 0.35
CA SER A 94 14.41 33.70 -0.07
C SER A 94 14.53 32.34 -0.77
N SER A 95 15.44 32.20 -1.73
CA SER A 95 15.67 30.91 -2.41
C SER A 95 16.22 29.83 -1.48
N SER A 96 17.00 30.20 -0.46
CA SER A 96 17.45 29.25 0.58
C SER A 96 16.28 28.75 1.41
N ASP A 97 15.37 29.64 1.84
CA ASP A 97 14.16 29.29 2.57
C ASP A 97 13.24 28.37 1.74
N GLU A 98 13.19 28.58 0.43
CA GLU A 98 12.46 27.71 -0.52
C GLU A 98 13.09 26.32 -0.61
N VAL A 99 14.43 26.22 -0.69
CA VAL A 99 15.14 24.93 -0.65
C VAL A 99 14.84 24.18 0.64
N ASP A 100 14.90 24.84 1.79
CA ASP A 100 14.63 24.23 3.09
C ASP A 100 13.17 23.76 3.21
N SER A 101 12.23 24.54 2.67
CA SER A 101 10.81 24.16 2.64
C SER A 101 10.58 22.95 1.73
N ALA A 102 11.16 22.93 0.53
CA ALA A 102 11.05 21.81 -0.40
C ALA A 102 11.69 20.54 0.18
N ARG A 103 12.83 20.66 0.87
CA ARG A 103 13.48 19.56 1.57
C ARG A 103 12.60 19.00 2.68
N SER A 104 11.98 19.86 3.47
CA SER A 104 11.08 19.44 4.56
C SER A 104 9.87 18.68 4.01
N ALA A 105 9.31 19.13 2.89
CA ALA A 105 8.24 18.41 2.20
C ALA A 105 8.69 17.04 1.68
N LEU A 106 9.90 16.95 1.09
CA LEU A 106 10.48 15.68 0.65
C LEU A 106 10.66 14.71 1.81
N ASP A 107 11.16 15.18 2.96
CA ASP A 107 11.35 14.39 4.17
C ASP A 107 10.03 13.76 4.63
N SER A 108 8.96 14.56 4.72
CA SER A 108 7.63 14.05 5.04
C SER A 108 7.10 13.02 4.02
N SER A 109 7.32 13.24 2.73
CA SER A 109 6.91 12.25 1.71
C SER A 109 7.72 10.95 1.78
N VAL A 110 8.98 11.02 2.22
CA VAL A 110 9.80 9.82 2.46
C VAL A 110 9.28 9.05 3.66
N ASP A 111 8.89 9.73 4.75
CA ASP A 111 8.23 9.10 5.90
C ASP A 111 6.91 8.42 5.49
N ASP A 112 6.09 9.08 4.66
CA ASP A 112 4.85 8.51 4.13
C ASP A 112 5.11 7.26 3.27
N LEU A 113 6.17 7.27 2.46
CA LEU A 113 6.57 6.09 1.67
C LEU A 113 7.02 4.93 2.57
N ASP A 114 7.81 5.21 3.61
CA ASP A 114 8.25 4.19 4.55
C ASP A 114 7.06 3.58 5.30
N ALA A 115 6.06 4.40 5.66
CA ALA A 115 4.81 3.92 6.24
C ALA A 115 3.96 3.10 5.26
N ALA A 116 3.91 3.49 3.99
CA ALA A 116 3.15 2.78 2.95
C ALA A 116 3.79 1.44 2.54
N ALA A 117 5.09 1.26 2.79
CA ALA A 117 5.83 0.04 2.46
C ALA A 117 5.85 -1.01 3.60
N GLN A 118 5.33 -0.67 4.78
CA GLN A 118 5.21 -1.54 5.96
C GLN A 118 3.90 -2.34 5.95
#